data_AF-A0A8S0ZHD5-F1
#
_entry.id   AF-A0A8S0ZHD5-F1
#
_cell.length_a   1.000
_cell.length_b   1.000
_cell.length_c   1.000
_cell.angle_alpha   90.00
_cell.angle_beta   90.00
_cell.angle_gamma   90.00
#
_symmetry.space_group_name_H-M   'P 1'
#
loop_
_entity.id
_entity.type
_entity.pdbx_description
1 polymer ?
#
loop_
_entity_poly.entity_id
_entity_poly.type
_entity_poly.pdbx_seq_one_letter_code
_entity_poly.pdbx_strand_id
1 'polypeptide(L)'
;MAPPRRILRQQLEILMDFLEENRDMSKGLLPGPPLSHQKTRQKWASLAKQLNAVQSGALKTPDGWKKYWFEWRHKCRKKAANARRLQSGSDSGPNRFVPLNDLEVRVLELSGKGNVDVTASSSHQFDDFIAEDSDSEPLENIKMKAAPAVKLRQSVSSAPRSPTDDNLRNISPPPKWALDFEERRIAAEERMAEALESIASIMRTQEERRGLLEERIADALSAIAGTVQDLNSGVQDALTHSQQIHPSQANGSELKTDVFL
;
A
#
# COMPACT_ATOMS: atom_id res chain seq x y z
N MET A 1 -12.65 4.18 31.25
CA MET A 1 -11.47 4.09 30.37
C MET A 1 -10.22 4.08 31.23
N ALA A 2 -9.53 2.95 31.34
CA ALA A 2 -8.27 2.89 32.10
C ALA A 2 -7.18 3.68 31.35
N PRO A 3 -6.28 4.41 32.05
CA PRO A 3 -5.21 5.15 31.40
C PRO A 3 -4.36 4.25 30.51
N PRO A 4 -3.82 4.75 29.37
CA PRO A 4 -2.89 4.00 28.55
C PRO A 4 -1.73 3.51 29.42
N ARG A 5 -1.56 2.18 29.50
CA ARG A 5 -0.51 1.59 30.34
C ARG A 5 0.85 2.05 29.83
N ARG A 6 1.62 2.70 30.71
CA ARG A 6 2.99 3.14 30.43
C ARG A 6 3.87 1.92 30.19
N ILE A 7 4.80 2.05 29.26
CA ILE A 7 5.81 1.01 29.02
C ILE A 7 6.75 1.00 30.21
N LEU A 8 6.86 -0.16 30.87
CA LEU A 8 7.68 -0.33 32.06
C LEU A 8 9.16 -0.47 31.70
N ARG A 9 10.05 -0.11 32.62
CA ARG A 9 11.50 -0.30 32.45
C ARG A 9 11.87 -1.76 32.17
N GLN A 10 11.23 -2.70 32.87
CA GLN A 10 11.40 -4.13 32.63
C GLN A 10 11.03 -4.55 31.19
N GLN A 11 9.99 -3.96 30.60
CA GLN A 11 9.64 -4.20 29.21
C GLN A 11 10.69 -3.63 28.25
N LEU A 12 11.32 -2.50 28.60
CA LEU A 12 12.41 -1.93 27.82
C LEU A 12 13.69 -2.77 27.89
N GLU A 13 14.00 -3.36 29.04
CA GLU A 13 15.12 -4.27 29.20
C GLU A 13 14.94 -5.52 28.34
N ILE A 14 13.80 -6.20 28.44
CA ILE A 14 13.46 -7.36 27.60
C ILE A 14 13.51 -7.00 26.10
N LEU A 15 12.97 -5.83 25.75
CA LEU A 15 13.03 -5.32 24.38
C LEU A 15 14.47 -5.14 23.91
N MET A 16 15.33 -4.56 24.75
CA MET A 16 16.72 -4.28 24.41
C MET A 16 17.53 -5.57 24.26
N ASP A 17 17.45 -6.48 25.24
CA ASP A 17 18.17 -7.75 25.25
C ASP A 17 17.83 -8.57 23.99
N PHE A 18 16.54 -8.67 23.65
CA PHE A 18 16.10 -9.41 22.46
C PHE A 18 16.61 -8.79 21.16
N LEU A 19 16.66 -7.45 21.06
CA LEU A 19 17.11 -6.74 19.87
C LEU A 19 18.64 -6.72 19.72
N GLU A 20 19.38 -6.87 20.82
CA GLU A 20 20.83 -7.05 20.79
C GLU A 20 21.22 -8.44 20.28
N GLU A 21 20.48 -9.47 20.70
CA GLU A 21 20.61 -10.83 20.16
C GLU A 21 20.18 -10.92 18.70
N ASN A 22 19.20 -10.11 18.28
CA ASN A 22 18.64 -10.10 16.94
C ASN A 22 18.91 -8.76 16.24
N ARG A 23 20.18 -8.49 15.91
CA ARG A 23 20.57 -7.20 15.28
C ARG A 23 19.99 -6.97 13.89
N ASP A 24 19.52 -8.02 13.22
CA ASP A 24 18.87 -7.98 11.92
C ASP A 24 17.52 -7.25 11.95
N MET A 25 16.74 -7.43 13.03
CA MET A 25 15.42 -6.81 13.16
C MET A 25 15.45 -5.37 13.71
N SER A 26 16.57 -4.96 14.33
CA SER A 26 16.69 -3.64 14.98
C SER A 26 16.98 -2.49 14.00
N LYS A 27 17.51 -2.80 12.80
CA LYS A 27 17.99 -1.82 11.81
C LYS A 27 16.94 -1.36 10.80
N GLY A 28 15.72 -1.91 10.84
CA GLY A 28 14.72 -1.68 9.80
C GLY A 28 14.73 -2.78 8.75
N LEU A 29 13.71 -2.77 7.89
CA LEU A 29 13.57 -3.78 6.83
C LEU A 29 14.75 -3.65 5.87
N LEU A 30 15.67 -4.60 5.90
CA LEU A 30 16.70 -4.73 4.86
C LEU A 30 16.00 -5.07 3.54
N PRO A 31 16.35 -4.44 2.41
CA PRO A 31 15.90 -4.90 1.10
C PRO A 31 16.32 -6.37 0.94
N GLY A 32 15.35 -7.28 0.90
CA GLY A 32 15.64 -8.71 0.90
C GLY A 32 14.46 -9.56 0.44
N PRO A 33 14.69 -10.87 0.22
CA PRO A 33 13.66 -11.77 -0.26
C PRO A 33 12.44 -11.84 0.68
N PRO A 34 11.22 -12.11 0.19
CA PRO A 34 10.00 -12.19 1.00
C PRO A 34 10.11 -13.08 2.26
N LEU A 35 10.92 -14.13 2.19
CA LEU A 35 11.21 -15.05 3.31
C LEU A 35 11.91 -14.35 4.50
N SER A 36 12.73 -13.32 4.24
CA SER A 36 13.39 -12.52 5.28
C SER A 36 12.38 -11.69 6.09
N HIS A 37 11.37 -11.14 5.40
CA HIS A 37 10.31 -10.35 6.01
C HIS A 37 9.44 -11.22 6.93
N GLN A 38 9.14 -12.46 6.50
CA GLN A 38 8.39 -13.41 7.32
C GLN A 38 9.14 -13.79 8.60
N LYS A 39 10.44 -14.07 8.54
CA LYS A 39 11.27 -14.36 9.72
C LYS A 39 11.29 -13.17 10.70
N THR A 40 11.44 -11.96 10.18
CA THR A 40 11.43 -10.73 10.99
C THR A 40 10.07 -10.54 11.68
N ARG A 41 8.96 -10.78 10.97
CA ARG A 41 7.60 -10.71 11.52
C ARG A 41 7.38 -11.74 12.63
N GLN A 42 7.88 -12.97 12.46
CA GLN A 42 7.83 -14.00 13.50
C GLN A 42 8.62 -13.61 14.75
N LYS A 43 9.81 -13.03 14.60
CA LYS A 43 10.61 -12.52 15.73
C LYS A 43 9.87 -11.43 16.51
N TRP A 44 9.28 -10.45 15.83
CA TRP A 44 8.44 -9.42 16.47
C TRP A 44 7.21 -10.02 17.17
N ALA A 45 6.60 -11.07 16.61
CA ALA A 45 5.50 -11.76 17.25
C ALA A 45 5.91 -12.47 18.56
N SER A 46 7.06 -13.14 18.56
CA SER A 46 7.61 -13.79 19.77
C SER A 46 7.96 -12.76 20.85
N LEU A 47 8.64 -11.67 20.47
CA LEU A 47 8.99 -10.59 21.38
C LEU A 47 7.74 -9.92 21.98
N ALA A 48 6.71 -9.65 21.18
CA ALA A 48 5.47 -9.07 21.67
C ALA A 48 4.79 -9.95 22.73
N LYS A 49 4.84 -11.28 22.58
CA LYS A 49 4.32 -12.21 23.60
C LYS A 49 5.10 -12.08 24.91
N GLN A 50 6.42 -12.03 24.86
CA GLN A 50 7.27 -11.84 26.05
C GLN A 50 6.99 -10.51 26.75
N LEU A 51 6.90 -9.42 25.99
CA LEU A 51 6.64 -8.09 26.53
C LEU A 51 5.25 -7.96 27.14
N ASN A 52 4.24 -8.54 26.49
CA ASN A 52 2.86 -8.52 26.97
C ASN A 52 2.63 -9.46 28.17
N ALA A 53 3.53 -10.42 28.42
CA ALA A 53 3.49 -11.29 29.60
C ALA A 53 3.91 -10.56 30.89
N VAL A 54 4.57 -9.39 30.79
CA VAL A 54 4.94 -8.58 31.95
C VAL A 54 3.70 -8.02 32.62
N GLN A 55 3.47 -8.43 33.87
CA GLN A 55 2.31 -8.01 34.64
C GLN A 55 2.28 -6.49 34.81
N SER A 56 1.10 -5.89 34.63
CA SER A 56 0.88 -4.44 34.69
C SER A 56 1.64 -3.59 33.64
N GLY A 57 2.29 -4.22 32.66
CA GLY A 57 2.96 -3.55 31.54
C GLY A 57 2.02 -3.05 30.45
N ALA A 58 2.59 -2.35 29.46
CA ALA A 58 1.88 -1.99 28.25
C ALA A 58 1.57 -3.24 27.41
N LEU A 59 0.38 -3.29 26.83
CA LEU A 59 -0.02 -4.35 25.91
C LEU A 59 -0.07 -3.76 24.49
N LYS A 60 0.74 -4.30 23.58
CA LYS A 60 0.78 -3.86 22.19
C LYS A 60 0.83 -5.05 21.25
N THR A 61 0.37 -4.83 20.02
CA THR A 61 0.57 -5.79 18.92
C THR A 61 2.05 -5.85 18.53
N PRO A 62 2.48 -6.90 17.80
CA PRO A 62 3.85 -6.97 17.27
C PRO A 62 4.26 -5.73 16.49
N ASP A 63 3.37 -5.22 15.62
CA ASP A 63 3.62 -4.01 14.86
C ASP A 63 3.65 -2.75 15.74
N GLY A 64 2.85 -2.71 16.81
CA GLY A 64 2.88 -1.63 17.80
C GLY A 64 4.20 -1.57 18.58
N TRP A 65 4.77 -2.72 18.93
CA TRP A 65 6.10 -2.80 19.56
C TRP A 65 7.22 -2.42 18.59
N LYS A 66 7.12 -2.87 17.33
CA LYS A 66 8.02 -2.47 16.26
C LYS A 66 8.02 -0.95 16.07
N LYS A 67 6.84 -0.34 15.94
CA LYS A 67 6.69 1.12 15.82
C LYS A 67 7.30 1.85 17.02
N TYR A 68 6.98 1.39 18.23
CA TYR A 68 7.53 1.96 19.45
C TYR A 68 9.06 1.93 19.48
N TRP A 69 9.68 0.82 19.07
CA TRP A 69 11.13 0.71 18.99
C TRP A 69 11.74 1.79 18.09
N PHE A 70 11.22 1.99 16.88
CA PHE A 70 11.75 3.00 15.95
C PHE A 70 11.57 4.42 16.48
N GLU A 71 10.41 4.73 17.07
CA GLU A 71 10.17 6.03 17.71
C GLU A 71 11.10 6.26 18.91
N TRP A 72 11.27 5.26 19.77
CA TRP A 72 12.12 5.35 20.95
C TRP A 72 13.59 5.54 20.56
N ARG A 73 14.06 4.79 19.57
CA ARG A 73 15.39 4.96 18.97
C ARG A 73 15.58 6.35 18.37
N HIS A 74 14.58 6.89 17.66
CA HIS A 74 14.63 8.26 17.14
C HIS A 74 14.75 9.28 18.29
N LYS A 75 13.94 9.14 19.34
CA LYS A 75 14.01 10.00 20.54
C LYS A 75 15.39 9.94 21.21
N CYS A 76 15.99 8.76 21.33
CA CYS A 76 17.35 8.59 21.87
C CYS A 76 18.40 9.32 21.01
N ARG A 77 18.33 9.18 19.67
CA ARG A 77 19.22 9.91 18.74
C ARG A 77 19.10 11.43 18.89
N LYS A 78 17.86 11.95 18.98
CA LYS A 78 17.59 13.39 19.15
C LYS A 78 18.13 13.89 20.50
N LYS A 79 17.92 13.14 21.58
CA LYS A 79 18.44 13.46 22.91
C LYS A 79 19.98 13.51 22.91
N ALA A 80 20.64 12.52 22.32
CA ALA A 80 22.09 12.47 22.19
C ALA A 80 22.64 13.62 21.33
N ALA A 81 21.98 13.97 20.22
CA ALA A 81 22.37 15.09 19.37
C ALA A 81 22.27 16.44 20.11
N ASN A 82 21.19 16.64 20.89
CA ASN A 82 21.04 17.83 21.72
C ASN A 82 22.12 17.89 22.79
N ALA A 83 22.41 16.77 23.47
CA ALA A 83 23.48 16.69 24.46
C ALA A 83 24.86 17.07 23.87
N ARG A 84 25.16 16.65 22.63
CA ARG A 84 26.40 17.05 21.94
C ARG A 84 26.44 18.54 21.61
N ARG A 85 25.34 19.11 21.09
CA ARG A 85 25.26 20.54 20.77
C ARG A 85 25.50 21.43 22.00
N LEU A 86 24.95 21.03 23.15
CA LEU A 86 25.14 21.72 24.42
C LEU A 86 26.58 21.62 24.94
N GLN A 87 27.28 20.51 24.66
CA GLN A 87 28.69 20.33 25.04
C GLN A 87 29.67 21.09 24.11
N SER A 88 29.37 21.23 22.82
CA SER A 88 30.23 21.93 21.87
C SER A 88 30.06 23.46 21.88
N GLY A 89 28.97 23.99 22.43
CA GLY A 89 28.75 25.42 22.59
C GLY A 89 29.34 25.91 23.92
N SER A 90 30.56 26.44 23.87
CA SER A 90 31.33 26.94 25.04
C SER A 90 30.71 28.12 25.81
N ASP A 91 29.41 28.42 25.67
CA ASP A 91 28.78 29.60 26.28
C ASP A 91 27.31 29.42 26.69
N SER A 92 26.86 28.18 26.95
CA SER A 92 25.52 27.96 27.51
C SER A 92 25.62 27.53 28.97
N GLY A 93 25.15 28.41 29.87
CA GLY A 93 25.21 28.24 31.32
C GLY A 93 24.63 26.92 31.87
N PRO A 94 24.79 26.68 33.18
CA PRO A 94 24.88 25.34 33.78
C PRO A 94 23.61 24.45 33.81
N ASN A 95 22.56 24.70 33.03
CA ASN A 95 21.23 24.21 33.44
C ASN A 95 20.38 23.41 32.44
N ARG A 96 20.94 22.77 31.40
CA ARG A 96 20.12 21.88 30.53
C ARG A 96 20.81 20.61 30.05
N PHE A 97 21.76 20.07 30.79
CA PHE A 97 22.30 18.75 30.49
C PHE A 97 21.42 17.66 31.10
N VAL A 98 20.69 16.92 30.26
CA VAL A 98 19.99 15.69 30.70
C VAL A 98 20.84 14.50 30.29
N PRO A 99 21.49 13.80 31.24
CA PRO A 99 22.30 12.62 30.93
C PRO A 99 21.47 11.55 30.24
N LEU A 100 22.13 10.80 29.35
CA LEU A 100 21.54 9.61 28.73
C LEU A 100 21.42 8.51 29.78
N ASN A 101 20.27 7.84 29.80
CA ASN A 101 20.03 6.69 30.64
C ASN A 101 20.72 5.45 30.04
N ASP A 102 21.07 4.46 30.85
CA ASP A 102 21.82 3.26 30.42
C ASP A 102 21.16 2.55 29.23
N LEU A 103 19.82 2.44 29.24
CA LEU A 103 19.07 1.87 28.13
C LEU A 103 19.16 2.72 26.86
N GLU A 104 19.19 4.05 26.99
CA GLU A 104 19.34 4.95 25.83
C GLU A 104 20.74 4.85 25.23
N VAL A 105 21.76 4.62 26.07
CA VAL A 105 23.14 4.34 25.62
C VAL A 105 23.18 3.04 24.82
N ARG A 106 22.62 1.95 25.36
CA ARG A 106 22.50 0.66 24.66
C ARG A 106 21.78 0.78 23.31
N VAL A 107 20.69 1.57 23.25
CA VAL A 107 19.97 1.85 21.99
C VAL A 107 20.86 2.54 20.95
N LEU A 108 21.72 3.47 21.37
CA LEU A 108 22.64 4.19 20.48
C LEU A 108 23.78 3.29 19.98
N GLU A 109 24.29 2.40 20.83
CA GLU A 109 25.28 1.39 20.47
C GLU A 109 24.73 0.38 19.46
N LEU A 110 23.52 -0.14 19.70
CA LEU A 110 22.82 -1.02 18.76
C LEU A 110 22.53 -0.30 17.43
N SER A 111 22.44 1.04 17.45
CA SER A 111 22.28 1.87 16.26
C SER A 111 23.51 2.00 15.39
N GLY A 112 24.70 1.59 15.86
CA GLY A 112 25.94 1.67 15.10
C GLY A 112 26.41 3.10 14.77
N LYS A 113 25.80 4.13 15.38
CA LYS A 113 26.17 5.55 15.23
C LYS A 113 26.49 6.21 16.57
N GLY A 114 26.87 5.40 17.55
CA GLY A 114 27.16 5.81 18.92
C GLY A 114 28.47 5.21 19.42
N ASN A 115 29.54 5.29 18.63
CA ASN A 115 30.86 5.24 19.25
C ASN A 115 31.09 6.62 19.87
N VAL A 116 31.42 6.67 21.16
CA VAL A 116 32.08 7.81 21.78
C VAL A 116 33.49 7.81 21.21
N ASP A 117 33.62 8.24 19.96
CA ASP A 117 34.91 8.67 19.47
C ASP A 117 34.75 9.75 18.41
N VAL A 118 35.63 10.73 18.54
CA VAL A 118 35.64 11.97 17.78
C VAL A 118 35.95 11.65 16.32
N THR A 119 34.99 11.90 15.42
CA THR A 119 35.12 12.51 14.08
C THR A 119 34.08 12.01 13.08
N ALA A 120 33.62 12.96 12.25
CA ALA A 120 32.94 12.82 10.95
C ALA A 120 31.55 12.15 10.87
N SER A 121 30.56 13.02 10.70
CA SER A 121 29.46 12.96 9.72
C SER A 121 29.14 11.63 9.02
N SER A 122 27.95 11.08 9.31
CA SER A 122 27.20 10.26 8.35
C SER A 122 25.69 10.46 8.55
N SER A 123 25.20 11.49 7.85
CA SER A 123 23.79 11.81 7.64
C SER A 123 23.11 10.77 6.75
N HIS A 124 21.78 10.74 6.81
CA HIS A 124 20.85 9.89 6.06
C HIS A 124 20.80 8.43 6.49
N GLN A 125 19.75 8.09 7.24
CA GLN A 125 19.01 6.84 7.07
C GLN A 125 17.72 6.88 7.92
N PHE A 126 16.61 6.89 7.18
CA PHE A 126 15.21 6.60 7.53
C PHE A 126 14.46 7.61 8.41
N ASP A 127 13.78 8.55 7.74
CA ASP A 127 12.42 8.98 8.06
C ASP A 127 11.55 8.57 6.86
N ASP A 128 10.75 7.53 7.04
CA ASP A 128 9.53 7.31 6.26
C ASP A 128 8.53 6.59 7.18
N PHE A 129 7.67 7.40 7.82
CA PHE A 129 6.37 6.97 8.30
C PHE A 129 5.49 8.21 8.49
N ILE A 130 4.76 8.55 7.43
CA ILE A 130 3.70 9.56 7.43
C ILE A 130 2.65 9.21 8.49
N ALA A 131 2.23 10.25 9.22
CA ALA A 131 1.04 10.27 10.03
C ALA A 131 -0.19 10.54 9.14
N GLU A 132 -1.23 9.70 9.26
CA GLU A 132 -2.61 10.12 9.52
C GLU A 132 -3.55 8.90 9.46
N ASP A 133 -4.04 8.48 10.62
CA ASP A 133 -5.45 8.49 10.99
C ASP A 133 -5.66 7.47 12.14
N SER A 134 -6.31 7.92 13.19
CA SER A 134 -6.59 7.16 14.40
C SER A 134 -7.94 7.62 14.92
N ASP A 135 -9.00 6.91 14.55
CA ASP A 135 -9.86 6.32 15.59
C ASP A 135 -10.69 5.14 15.08
N SER A 136 -11.11 4.30 16.02
CA SER A 136 -11.72 2.99 15.82
C SER A 136 -13.25 3.03 15.60
N GLU A 137 -13.73 2.10 14.77
CA GLU A 137 -15.10 1.53 14.56
C GLU A 137 -16.01 1.43 15.82
N PRO A 138 -17.38 1.43 15.72
CA PRO A 138 -18.12 0.30 15.12
C PRO A 138 -19.47 0.55 14.40
N LEU A 139 -19.81 -0.44 13.56
CA LEU A 139 -21.11 -0.76 12.94
C LEU A 139 -22.35 -0.55 13.83
N GLU A 140 -23.37 0.15 13.30
CA GLU A 140 -24.78 -0.25 13.34
C GLU A 140 -25.66 0.57 12.37
N ASN A 141 -26.57 -0.13 11.68
CA ASN A 141 -27.57 0.30 10.71
C ASN A 141 -28.14 1.74 10.85
N ILE A 142 -28.16 2.50 9.74
CA ILE A 142 -29.38 3.14 9.19
C ILE A 142 -29.17 3.39 7.68
N LYS A 143 -30.22 3.01 6.95
CA LYS A 143 -30.40 2.94 5.51
C LYS A 143 -30.86 4.30 4.93
N MET A 144 -30.35 4.63 3.74
CA MET A 144 -30.81 5.68 2.78
C MET A 144 -30.58 7.13 3.27
N LYS A 145 -30.17 8.12 2.47
CA LYS A 145 -30.48 8.44 1.06
C LYS A 145 -29.59 9.63 0.63
N ALA A 146 -29.18 9.61 -0.65
CA ALA A 146 -28.89 10.72 -1.57
C ALA A 146 -28.24 12.05 -1.09
N ALA A 147 -27.20 12.47 -1.83
CA ALA A 147 -26.78 13.88 -1.98
C ALA A 147 -27.92 14.74 -2.58
N PRO A 148 -27.92 16.07 -2.39
CA PRO A 148 -27.17 16.94 -3.31
C PRO A 148 -26.59 18.23 -2.69
N ALA A 149 -25.87 18.96 -3.56
CA ALA A 149 -25.07 20.14 -3.33
C ALA A 149 -25.83 21.46 -3.06
N VAL A 150 -25.00 22.49 -2.77
CA VAL A 150 -25.17 23.95 -2.92
C VAL A 150 -25.84 24.72 -1.76
N LYS A 151 -25.07 25.62 -1.10
CA LYS A 151 -25.23 27.11 -1.15
C LYS A 151 -24.40 27.86 -0.08
N LEU A 152 -23.43 28.62 -0.60
CA LEU A 152 -23.09 30.01 -0.30
C LEU A 152 -23.84 30.69 0.86
N ARG A 153 -23.08 31.25 1.83
CA ARG A 153 -23.44 32.50 2.50
C ARG A 153 -22.22 33.25 3.04
N GLN A 154 -21.94 34.37 2.37
CA GLN A 154 -21.16 35.51 2.86
C GLN A 154 -21.76 36.06 4.15
N SER A 155 -20.90 36.42 5.09
CA SER A 155 -21.20 37.35 6.18
C SER A 155 -20.23 38.53 6.09
N VAL A 156 -20.80 39.68 5.70
CA VAL A 156 -20.19 41.00 5.65
C VAL A 156 -20.27 41.69 7.01
N SER A 157 -19.21 42.41 7.40
CA SER A 157 -19.29 43.59 8.27
C SER A 157 -18.02 44.44 8.14
N SER A 158 -18.18 45.59 7.47
CA SER A 158 -17.50 46.91 7.51
C SER A 158 -16.41 47.15 8.60
N ALA A 159 -15.16 47.50 8.26
CA ALA A 159 -14.57 48.82 7.85
C ALA A 159 -13.78 49.48 9.03
N PRO A 160 -12.69 50.29 8.87
CA PRO A 160 -12.40 51.24 7.78
C PRO A 160 -10.97 51.20 7.15
N ARG A 161 -10.83 51.83 5.98
CA ARG A 161 -9.60 52.11 5.20
C ARG A 161 -8.84 53.32 5.81
N SER A 162 -7.54 53.58 5.67
CA SER A 162 -6.58 53.60 4.54
C SER A 162 -5.16 53.99 5.09
N PRO A 163 -4.12 54.40 4.30
CA PRO A 163 -3.53 53.90 3.05
C PRO A 163 -1.98 53.71 3.17
N THR A 164 -1.40 52.71 2.50
CA THR A 164 -0.23 52.89 1.60
C THR A 164 0.09 51.57 0.92
N ASP A 165 0.23 51.68 -0.39
CA ASP A 165 0.76 50.69 -1.32
C ASP A 165 2.23 50.38 -1.04
N ASP A 166 2.74 49.35 -1.71
CA ASP A 166 4.17 48.98 -1.84
C ASP A 166 4.80 48.11 -0.74
N ASN A 167 4.51 46.80 -0.76
CA ASN A 167 5.53 45.80 -0.41
C ASN A 167 5.35 44.43 -1.08
N LEU A 168 5.00 44.42 -2.37
CA LEU A 168 5.14 43.23 -3.23
C LEU A 168 6.57 43.20 -3.81
N ARG A 169 7.59 42.86 -2.99
CA ARG A 169 8.92 42.37 -3.42
C ARG A 169 9.84 42.22 -2.22
N ASN A 170 9.77 41.06 -1.55
CA ASN A 170 10.94 40.42 -0.94
C ASN A 170 10.54 39.01 -0.48
N ILE A 171 10.16 38.16 -1.45
CA ILE A 171 10.13 36.72 -1.21
C ILE A 171 11.60 36.30 -1.23
N SER A 172 12.18 36.14 -0.04
CA SER A 172 13.50 35.53 0.11
C SER A 172 13.51 34.21 -0.66
N PRO A 173 14.54 33.93 -1.49
CA PRO A 173 14.58 32.71 -2.29
C PRO A 173 14.40 31.48 -1.37
N PRO A 174 13.62 30.47 -1.79
CA PRO A 174 13.40 29.28 -1.00
C PRO A 174 14.75 28.74 -0.52
N PRO A 175 14.91 28.50 0.79
CA PRO A 175 16.16 27.97 1.32
C PRO A 175 16.46 26.62 0.66
N LYS A 176 17.75 26.30 0.46
CA LYS A 176 18.19 25.11 -0.30
C LYS A 176 17.51 23.81 0.14
N TRP A 177 17.24 23.65 1.44
CA TRP A 177 16.54 22.47 1.94
C TRP A 177 15.12 22.32 1.35
N ALA A 178 14.40 23.41 1.11
CA ALA A 178 13.06 23.36 0.53
C ALA A 178 13.12 22.85 -0.92
N LEU A 179 14.14 23.25 -1.67
CA LEU A 179 14.41 22.73 -3.01
C LEU A 179 14.84 21.26 -2.98
N ASP A 180 15.68 20.86 -2.03
CA ASP A 180 16.10 19.45 -1.90
C ASP A 180 14.93 18.51 -1.54
N PHE A 181 13.95 18.99 -0.76
CA PHE A 181 12.73 18.24 -0.47
C PHE A 181 11.82 18.16 -1.69
N GLU A 182 11.68 19.27 -2.42
CA GLU A 182 10.91 19.36 -3.64
C GLU A 182 11.49 18.45 -4.73
N GLU A 183 12.81 18.43 -4.88
CA GLU A 183 13.52 17.53 -5.79
C GLU A 183 13.29 16.06 -5.43
N ARG A 184 13.31 15.71 -4.14
CA ARG A 184 13.00 14.34 -3.69
C ARG A 184 11.53 13.97 -3.93
N ARG A 185 10.61 14.92 -3.76
CA ARG A 185 9.18 14.73 -4.09
C ARG A 185 9.02 14.45 -5.58
N ILE A 186 9.63 15.28 -6.43
CA ILE A 186 9.62 15.12 -7.88
C ILE A 186 10.20 13.76 -8.28
N ALA A 187 11.35 13.36 -7.74
CA ALA A 187 11.96 12.06 -8.04
C ALA A 187 11.09 10.87 -7.56
N ALA A 188 10.32 11.04 -6.48
CA ALA A 188 9.37 10.01 -6.04
C ALA A 188 8.18 9.91 -7.00
N GLU A 189 7.65 11.04 -7.44
CA GLU A 189 6.56 11.11 -8.41
C GLU A 189 6.96 10.56 -9.78
N GLU A 190 8.18 10.84 -10.25
CA GLU A 190 8.73 10.26 -11.48
C GLU A 190 8.77 8.73 -11.42
N ARG A 191 9.26 8.15 -10.30
CA ARG A 191 9.24 6.69 -10.13
C ARG A 191 7.83 6.10 -10.12
N MET A 192 6.87 6.81 -9.53
CA MET A 192 5.47 6.39 -9.57
C MET A 192 4.93 6.44 -11.01
N ALA A 193 5.25 7.48 -11.76
CA ALA A 193 4.86 7.62 -13.16
C ALA A 193 5.45 6.50 -14.02
N GLU A 194 6.74 6.18 -13.87
CA GLU A 194 7.40 5.07 -14.57
C GLU A 194 6.75 3.72 -14.22
N ALA A 195 6.41 3.49 -12.95
CA ALA A 195 5.73 2.26 -12.54
C ALA A 195 4.33 2.15 -13.16
N LEU A 196 3.58 3.25 -13.21
CA LEU A 196 2.27 3.30 -13.85
C LEU A 196 2.36 3.08 -15.37
N GLU A 197 3.38 3.65 -16.02
CA GLU A 197 3.63 3.43 -17.45
C GLU A 197 3.98 1.96 -17.74
N SER A 198 4.80 1.33 -16.90
CA SER A 198 5.10 -0.11 -16.99
C SER A 198 3.83 -0.97 -16.88
N ILE A 199 2.96 -0.67 -15.90
CA ILE A 199 1.68 -1.37 -15.74
C ILE A 199 0.79 -1.16 -16.96
N ALA A 200 0.68 0.08 -17.45
CA ALA A 200 -0.13 0.40 -18.62
C ALA A 200 0.38 -0.32 -19.89
N SER A 201 1.70 -0.42 -20.06
CA SER A 201 2.33 -1.18 -21.15
C SER A 201 1.96 -2.67 -21.06
N ILE A 202 2.10 -3.27 -19.87
CA ILE A 202 1.73 -4.67 -19.64
C ILE A 202 0.25 -4.89 -19.94
N MET A 203 -0.64 -4.00 -19.48
CA MET A 203 -2.08 -4.10 -19.74
C MET A 203 -2.39 -4.04 -21.24
N ARG A 204 -1.73 -3.16 -21.99
CA ARG A 204 -1.90 -3.06 -23.44
C ARG A 204 -1.48 -4.36 -24.14
N THR A 205 -0.34 -4.92 -23.78
CA THR A 205 0.11 -6.21 -24.34
C THR A 205 -0.81 -7.37 -23.95
N GLN A 206 -1.40 -7.36 -22.75
CA GLN A 206 -2.40 -8.35 -22.37
C GLN A 206 -3.66 -8.23 -23.23
N GLU A 207 -4.11 -7.01 -23.50
CA GLU A 207 -5.27 -6.75 -24.35
C GLU A 207 -5.03 -7.19 -25.80
N GLU A 208 -3.86 -6.88 -26.37
CA GLU A 208 -3.47 -7.33 -27.71
C GLU A 208 -3.47 -8.87 -27.82
N ARG A 209 -2.96 -9.57 -26.79
CA ARG A 209 -2.98 -11.04 -26.74
C ARG A 209 -4.39 -11.60 -26.63
N ARG A 210 -5.28 -10.95 -25.89
CA ARG A 210 -6.69 -11.34 -25.79
C ARG A 210 -7.39 -11.16 -27.13
N GLY A 211 -7.19 -10.03 -27.79
CA GLY A 211 -7.74 -9.77 -29.13
C GLY A 211 -7.32 -10.84 -30.16
N LEU A 212 -6.02 -11.19 -30.20
CA LEU A 212 -5.52 -12.26 -31.09
C LEU A 212 -6.14 -13.63 -30.81
N LEU A 213 -6.43 -13.94 -29.55
CA LEU A 213 -7.10 -15.20 -29.18
C LEU A 213 -8.57 -15.19 -29.62
N GLU A 214 -9.27 -14.08 -29.38
CA GLU A 214 -10.65 -13.91 -29.80
C GLU A 214 -10.80 -13.99 -31.32
N GLU A 215 -9.90 -13.36 -32.08
CA GLU A 215 -9.86 -13.45 -33.54
C GLU A 215 -9.66 -14.89 -34.02
N ARG A 216 -8.68 -15.62 -33.46
CA ARG A 216 -8.46 -17.03 -33.79
C ARG A 216 -9.66 -17.91 -33.47
N ILE A 217 -10.35 -17.65 -32.36
CA ILE A 217 -11.56 -18.37 -31.99
C ILE A 217 -12.67 -18.06 -32.99
N ALA A 218 -12.86 -16.80 -33.36
CA ALA A 218 -13.85 -16.38 -34.34
C ALA A 218 -13.61 -17.03 -35.72
N ASP A 219 -12.36 -17.06 -36.19
CA ASP A 219 -11.98 -17.71 -37.44
C ASP A 219 -12.25 -19.22 -37.41
N ALA A 220 -11.89 -19.89 -36.31
CA ALA A 220 -12.15 -21.32 -36.14
C ALA A 220 -13.65 -21.63 -36.11
N LEU A 221 -14.44 -20.80 -35.41
CA LEU A 221 -15.90 -20.94 -35.38
C LEU A 221 -16.53 -20.69 -36.75
N SER A 222 -16.07 -19.69 -37.49
CA SER A 222 -16.50 -19.42 -38.87
C SER A 222 -16.17 -20.59 -39.80
N ALA A 223 -14.97 -21.16 -39.71
CA ALA A 223 -14.58 -22.31 -40.51
C ALA A 223 -15.45 -23.54 -40.21
N ILE A 224 -15.69 -23.85 -38.93
CA ILE A 224 -16.56 -24.95 -38.51
C ILE A 224 -17.98 -24.71 -39.03
N ALA A 225 -18.53 -23.50 -38.85
CA ALA A 225 -19.86 -23.16 -39.33
C ALA A 225 -20.00 -23.38 -40.85
N GLY A 226 -18.99 -22.97 -41.62
CA GLY A 226 -18.92 -23.25 -43.06
C GLY A 226 -18.97 -24.74 -43.37
N THR A 227 -18.12 -25.56 -42.73
CA THR A 227 -18.13 -27.03 -42.96
C THR A 227 -19.47 -27.68 -42.61
N VAL A 228 -20.15 -27.21 -41.56
CA VAL A 228 -21.47 -27.72 -41.15
C VAL A 228 -22.54 -27.35 -42.18
N GLN A 229 -22.50 -26.13 -42.73
CA GLN A 229 -23.42 -25.69 -43.77
C GLN A 229 -23.23 -26.48 -45.06
N ASP A 230 -22.00 -26.73 -45.48
CA ASP A 230 -21.68 -27.55 -46.66
C ASP A 230 -22.19 -28.99 -46.50
N LEU A 231 -21.94 -29.60 -45.34
CA LEU A 231 -22.45 -30.94 -45.02
C LEU A 231 -23.99 -30.98 -45.03
N ASN A 232 -24.63 -29.99 -44.42
CA ASN A 232 -26.09 -29.92 -44.40
C ASN A 232 -26.65 -29.78 -45.82
N SER A 233 -26.03 -28.95 -46.66
CA SER A 233 -26.41 -28.78 -48.06
C SER A 233 -26.28 -30.10 -48.83
N GLY A 234 -25.15 -30.80 -48.69
CA GLY A 234 -24.94 -32.10 -49.33
C GLY A 234 -25.94 -33.18 -48.87
N VAL A 235 -26.35 -33.17 -47.60
CA VAL A 235 -27.41 -34.06 -47.09
C VAL A 235 -28.77 -33.72 -47.73
N GLN A 236 -29.13 -32.44 -47.84
CA GLN A 236 -30.37 -32.02 -48.50
C GLN A 236 -30.37 -32.38 -50.00
N ASP A 237 -29.24 -32.21 -50.69
CA ASP A 237 -29.08 -32.59 -52.09
C ASP A 237 -29.24 -34.12 -52.27
N ALA A 238 -28.63 -34.92 -51.39
CA ALA A 238 -28.81 -36.37 -51.41
C ALA A 238 -30.27 -36.78 -51.14
N LEU A 239 -30.93 -36.12 -50.20
CA LEU A 239 -32.33 -36.38 -49.85
C LEU A 239 -33.27 -36.04 -51.03
N THR A 240 -33.06 -34.90 -51.69
CA THR A 240 -33.85 -34.48 -52.84
C THR A 240 -33.62 -35.40 -54.05
N HIS A 241 -32.37 -35.80 -54.32
CA HIS A 241 -32.07 -36.81 -55.33
C HIS A 241 -32.75 -38.15 -55.04
N SER A 242 -32.74 -38.63 -53.80
CA SER A 242 -33.42 -39.87 -53.42
C SER A 242 -34.94 -39.80 -53.62
N GLN A 243 -35.57 -38.65 -53.33
CA GLN A 243 -37.01 -38.45 -53.55
C GLN A 243 -37.37 -38.33 -55.03
N GLN A 244 -36.48 -37.80 -55.89
CA GLN A 244 -36.68 -37.79 -57.33
C GLN A 244 -36.54 -39.18 -57.96
N ILE A 245 -35.62 -40.01 -57.45
CA ILE A 245 -35.42 -41.39 -57.94
C ILE A 245 -36.56 -42.32 -57.50
N HIS A 246 -37.17 -42.04 -56.34
CA HIS A 246 -38.37 -42.73 -55.84
C HIS A 246 -39.59 -41.79 -55.83
N PRO A 247 -40.25 -41.52 -56.97
CA PRO A 247 -41.56 -40.90 -56.94
C PRO A 247 -42.51 -41.87 -56.25
N SER A 248 -43.16 -41.38 -55.20
CA SER A 248 -44.21 -42.02 -54.42
C SER A 248 -44.97 -43.10 -55.21
N GLN A 249 -44.68 -44.38 -54.95
CA GLN A 249 -45.70 -45.42 -55.12
C GLN A 249 -46.72 -45.26 -54.00
N ALA A 250 -47.52 -44.20 -54.10
CA ALA A 250 -48.83 -44.14 -53.48
C ALA A 250 -49.83 -44.84 -54.42
N ASN A 251 -49.60 -46.13 -54.71
CA ASN A 251 -50.66 -46.99 -55.20
C ASN A 251 -51.39 -47.55 -53.98
N GLY A 252 -52.23 -46.71 -53.38
CA GLY A 252 -53.35 -47.18 -52.59
C GLY A 252 -54.30 -47.91 -53.53
N SER A 253 -54.21 -49.23 -53.53
CA SER A 253 -55.08 -50.14 -54.27
C SER A 253 -56.54 -49.85 -53.95
N GLU A 254 -57.23 -49.32 -54.97
CA GLU A 254 -58.67 -49.26 -55.11
C GLU A 254 -59.24 -50.69 -55.11
N LEU A 255 -59.57 -51.21 -53.93
CA LEU A 255 -60.39 -52.42 -53.79
C LEU A 255 -61.84 -51.98 -53.58
N LYS A 256 -62.52 -51.73 -54.69
CA LYS A 256 -63.97 -51.88 -54.81
C LYS A 256 -64.32 -53.32 -54.45
N THR A 257 -64.88 -53.53 -53.26
CA THR A 257 -65.74 -54.68 -52.99
C THR A 257 -67.17 -54.20 -52.94
N ASP A 258 -67.83 -54.26 -54.10
CA ASP A 258 -69.27 -54.45 -54.19
C ASP A 258 -69.63 -55.78 -53.51
N VAL A 259 -70.42 -55.73 -52.43
CA VAL A 259 -71.33 -56.84 -52.06
C VAL A 259 -72.59 -56.22 -51.45
N PHE A 260 -73.67 -56.33 -52.22
CA PHE A 260 -75.06 -56.22 -51.80
C PHE A 260 -75.41 -57.33 -50.80
N LEU A 261 -75.94 -56.98 -49.62
CA LEU A 261 -77.26 -57.35 -49.05
C LEU A 261 -77.34 -56.98 -47.56
#